data_AF-A0A445EZV2-F1
#
_entry.id   AF-A0A445EZV2-F1
#
_cell.length_a   1.000
_cell.length_b   1.000
_cell.length_c   1.000
_cell.angle_alpha   90.00
_cell.angle_beta   90.00
_cell.angle_gamma   90.00
#
_symmetry.space_group_name_H-M   'P 1'
#
loop_
_entity.id
_entity.type
_entity.pdbx_description
1 polymer ?
#
loop_
_entity_poly.entity_id
_entity_poly.type
_entity_poly.pdbx_seq_one_letter_code
_entity_poly.pdbx_strand_id
1 'polypeptide(L)'
;MEGVLLPVCPSPSSCSATPKPRIPIPLRSSFPSPLLHNRFFSQNAAFSLRNSLRTSTFALAQHEAPVLGKPDNNNNSSPYLPKIDKTGRFCSPRAARELALSIIYAACLEGMDPVRLFEKRMNARREAGYKFNEEKLLEYNHMSFGGPPVTVGSDEEANELLRHIEEESAIEAEVLTAPPKLVYNKLILRFTKKLLVAVRDTWDSHVLVINKIAPQNWKNEPAAKILELSILHLAMSEMEVLETRHQIVINEAVDLAKRFCDGAAPRIINGCLRTFFRELELEASNNQEISPMGV
;
A
#
# COMPACT_ATOMS: atom_id res chain seq x y z
N MET A 1 -23.68 49.70 42.94
CA MET A 1 -23.37 49.12 44.25
C MET A 1 -24.69 48.65 44.83
N GLU A 2 -24.95 47.35 44.81
CA GLU A 2 -26.01 46.69 45.60
C GLU A 2 -25.72 45.17 45.57
N GLY A 3 -25.53 44.57 46.75
CA GLY A 3 -25.57 43.12 46.97
C GLY A 3 -27.03 42.63 46.95
N VAL A 4 -27.42 41.38 47.20
CA VAL A 4 -27.01 40.30 48.11
C VAL A 4 -27.82 39.06 47.60
N LEU A 5 -27.37 37.80 47.59
CA LEU A 5 -27.63 36.75 48.61
C LEU A 5 -27.12 35.38 48.12
N LEU A 6 -26.44 34.65 49.00
CA LEU A 6 -26.28 33.18 48.97
C LEU A 6 -27.55 32.50 49.52
N PRO A 7 -27.71 31.18 49.36
CA PRO A 7 -27.47 30.34 50.54
C PRO A 7 -26.86 28.94 50.30
N VAL A 8 -25.97 28.59 51.23
CA VAL A 8 -25.93 27.35 52.05
C VAL A 8 -25.48 26.03 51.41
N CYS A 9 -24.31 25.56 51.89
CA CYS A 9 -23.84 24.17 51.83
C CYS A 9 -24.61 23.26 52.81
N PRO A 10 -24.54 21.93 52.65
CA PRO A 10 -23.62 21.19 53.52
C PRO A 10 -22.85 20.05 52.82
N SER A 11 -21.57 19.88 53.19
CA SER A 11 -20.78 18.64 53.03
C SER A 11 -21.19 17.63 54.14
N PRO A 12 -20.71 16.36 54.22
CA PRO A 12 -19.55 15.75 53.53
C PRO A 12 -19.71 14.26 53.10
N SER A 13 -18.96 13.79 52.09
CA SER A 13 -18.36 12.44 52.11
C SER A 13 -17.23 12.30 51.09
N SER A 14 -16.13 11.76 51.58
CA SER A 14 -14.89 11.35 50.92
C SER A 14 -15.05 10.39 49.74
N CYS A 15 -14.37 10.68 48.62
CA CYS A 15 -13.48 9.73 47.96
C CYS A 15 -12.68 10.43 46.84
N SER A 16 -11.40 10.70 47.12
CA SER A 16 -10.41 11.06 46.11
C SER A 16 -9.67 9.81 45.66
N ALA A 17 -9.69 9.48 44.36
CA ALA A 17 -8.60 8.76 43.68
C ALA A 17 -8.76 8.84 42.14
N THR A 18 -8.18 9.91 41.59
CA THR A 18 -7.45 10.03 40.30
C THR A 18 -7.96 9.31 39.03
N PRO A 19 -8.16 10.03 37.90
CA PRO A 19 -8.25 9.37 36.60
C PRO A 19 -6.89 8.76 36.24
N LYS A 20 -6.86 7.46 35.95
CA LYS A 20 -5.67 6.79 35.41
C LYS A 20 -5.27 7.47 34.09
N PRO A 21 -3.98 7.76 33.86
CA PRO A 21 -3.54 8.32 32.60
C PRO A 21 -3.75 7.27 31.51
N ARG A 22 -4.61 7.59 30.53
CA ARG A 22 -4.70 6.80 29.30
C ARG A 22 -3.51 7.19 28.45
N ILE A 23 -2.59 6.26 28.24
CA ILE A 23 -1.40 6.48 27.42
C ILE A 23 -1.78 6.11 25.97
N PRO A 24 -1.89 7.09 25.06
CA PRO A 24 -2.05 6.79 23.64
C PRO A 24 -0.72 6.26 23.10
N ILE A 25 -0.72 5.06 22.55
CA ILE A 25 0.45 4.51 21.85
C ILE A 25 0.45 5.10 20.42
N PRO A 26 1.55 5.69 19.93
CA PRO A 26 1.60 6.26 18.59
C PRO A 26 1.41 5.19 17.50
N LEU A 27 0.72 5.55 16.42
CA LEU A 27 0.59 4.69 15.25
C LEU A 27 1.93 4.54 14.52
N ARG A 28 2.22 3.28 14.18
CA ARG A 28 3.19 2.72 13.22
C ARG A 28 3.91 3.78 12.35
N SER A 29 5.11 4.19 12.76
CA SER A 29 6.07 4.83 11.87
C SER A 29 7.50 4.47 12.28
N SER A 30 8.11 3.55 11.55
CA SER A 30 9.52 3.26 11.67
C SER A 30 10.07 2.80 10.33
N PHE A 31 10.17 3.74 9.39
CA PHE A 31 11.18 3.65 8.35
C PHE A 31 12.39 4.47 8.78
N PRO A 32 13.60 3.92 8.72
CA PRO A 32 14.81 4.68 9.05
C PRO A 32 14.98 5.80 8.02
N SER A 33 14.93 7.05 8.49
CA SER A 33 15.15 8.23 7.66
C SER A 33 16.65 8.45 7.44
N PRO A 34 17.14 8.55 6.19
CA PRO A 34 18.35 9.31 5.94
C PRO A 34 17.95 10.76 5.72
N LEU A 35 18.62 11.66 6.44
CA LEU A 35 18.63 13.08 6.13
C LEU A 35 19.09 13.26 4.68
N LEU A 36 18.41 14.10 3.87
CA LEU A 36 19.01 15.17 3.06
C LEU A 36 18.06 15.84 2.05
N HIS A 37 18.08 17.18 2.13
CA HIS A 37 18.09 18.20 1.07
C HIS A 37 17.38 17.96 -0.28
N ASN A 38 16.33 18.76 -0.47
CA ASN A 38 15.68 19.07 -1.73
C ASN A 38 16.68 19.32 -2.88
N ARG A 39 16.56 18.53 -3.94
CA ARG A 39 16.87 18.98 -5.30
C ARG A 39 15.68 18.68 -6.20
N PHE A 40 15.03 19.76 -6.64
CA PHE A 40 14.09 19.74 -7.75
C PHE A 40 14.83 19.27 -9.01
N PHE A 41 14.36 18.20 -9.63
CA PHE A 41 14.79 17.86 -10.97
C PHE A 41 13.98 18.68 -11.97
N SER A 42 14.66 19.66 -12.55
CA SER A 42 14.33 20.23 -13.85
C SER A 42 15.25 19.57 -14.88
N GLN A 43 14.69 19.00 -15.94
CA GLN A 43 14.92 19.40 -17.34
C GLN A 43 14.54 18.30 -18.34
N ASN A 44 13.68 18.71 -19.29
CA ASN A 44 13.78 18.52 -20.73
C ASN A 44 14.32 17.18 -21.26
N ALA A 45 13.42 16.36 -21.78
CA ALA A 45 13.70 15.50 -22.93
C ALA A 45 12.44 15.40 -23.80
N ALA A 46 12.48 16.01 -24.97
CA ALA A 46 11.46 15.88 -26.00
C ALA A 46 11.65 14.55 -26.74
N PHE A 47 10.68 13.62 -26.68
CA PHE A 47 10.63 12.52 -27.65
C PHE A 47 9.20 12.07 -28.02
N SER A 48 8.91 12.38 -29.29
CA SER A 48 8.04 11.72 -30.29
C SER A 48 7.15 10.55 -29.86
N LEU A 49 5.83 10.74 -30.02
CA LEU A 49 4.87 9.64 -30.16
C LEU A 49 5.21 8.77 -31.39
N ARG A 50 5.17 7.45 -31.21
CA ARG A 50 4.85 6.50 -32.30
C ARG A 50 3.91 5.42 -31.79
N ASN A 51 2.72 5.40 -32.39
CA ASN A 51 1.78 4.28 -32.39
C ASN A 51 2.44 3.00 -32.94
N SER A 52 2.15 1.84 -32.33
CA SER A 52 1.87 0.59 -33.09
C SER A 52 1.34 -0.56 -32.20
N LEU A 53 0.06 -0.85 -32.39
CA LEU A 53 -0.59 -2.17 -32.59
C LEU A 53 -0.24 -3.40 -31.71
N ARG A 54 -1.28 -3.82 -30.97
CA ARG A 54 -1.86 -5.19 -30.83
C ARG A 54 -0.93 -6.40 -30.66
N THR A 55 -1.02 -7.06 -29.50
CA THR A 55 -1.22 -8.53 -29.38
C THR A 55 -1.54 -8.90 -27.92
N SER A 56 -2.76 -9.34 -27.67
CA SER A 56 -3.18 -10.72 -27.35
C SER A 56 -3.54 -10.94 -25.87
N THR A 57 -4.85 -10.94 -25.68
CA THR A 57 -5.72 -11.38 -24.58
C THR A 57 -5.21 -12.64 -23.85
N PHE A 58 -5.21 -12.61 -22.51
CA PHE A 58 -5.15 -13.83 -21.69
C PHE A 58 -6.37 -13.87 -20.76
N ALA A 59 -7.34 -14.71 -21.11
CA ALA A 59 -8.52 -15.02 -20.33
C ALA A 59 -8.16 -15.97 -19.17
N LEU A 60 -8.51 -15.60 -17.94
CA LEU A 60 -8.45 -16.51 -16.79
C LEU A 60 -9.75 -17.31 -16.73
N ALA A 61 -9.64 -18.61 -16.92
CA ALA A 61 -10.75 -19.56 -16.88
C ALA A 61 -11.36 -19.66 -15.48
N GLN A 62 -12.70 -19.63 -15.43
CA GLN A 62 -13.50 -20.09 -14.30
C GLN A 62 -13.50 -21.62 -14.30
N HIS A 63 -13.37 -22.23 -13.12
CA HIS A 63 -13.70 -23.65 -12.96
C HIS A 63 -14.61 -23.80 -11.74
N GLU A 64 -15.84 -24.21 -12.01
CA GLU A 64 -16.85 -24.65 -11.04
C GLU A 64 -16.47 -26.02 -10.45
N ALA A 65 -16.97 -26.25 -9.22
CA ALA A 65 -16.69 -27.37 -8.33
C ALA A 65 -17.40 -28.69 -8.72
N PRO A 66 -17.11 -29.78 -7.97
CA PRO A 66 -18.19 -30.63 -7.49
C PRO A 66 -18.21 -30.77 -5.96
N VAL A 67 -19.45 -30.79 -5.46
CA VAL A 67 -19.93 -30.97 -4.07
C VAL A 67 -19.64 -32.38 -3.56
N LEU A 68 -19.22 -32.54 -2.29
CA LEU A 68 -19.87 -33.38 -1.25
C LEU A 68 -19.09 -33.42 0.07
N GLY A 69 -19.77 -33.16 1.20
CA GLY A 69 -19.38 -33.61 2.54
C GLY A 69 -19.08 -32.52 3.58
N LYS A 70 -20.07 -32.19 4.43
CA LYS A 70 -19.90 -31.54 5.75
C LYS A 70 -19.61 -32.63 6.81
N PRO A 71 -18.84 -32.34 7.87
CA PRO A 71 -19.41 -31.67 9.05
C PRO A 71 -18.55 -30.53 9.63
N ASP A 72 -19.21 -29.76 10.49
CA ASP A 72 -18.86 -28.46 11.03
C ASP A 72 -17.74 -28.47 12.09
N ASN A 73 -16.82 -27.49 12.05
CA ASN A 73 -16.55 -26.60 13.20
C ASN A 73 -15.63 -25.42 12.82
N ASN A 74 -15.92 -24.27 13.43
CA ASN A 74 -15.36 -22.94 13.19
C ASN A 74 -13.84 -22.89 12.95
N ASN A 75 -13.46 -22.42 11.75
CA ASN A 75 -12.35 -21.48 11.55
C ASN A 75 -12.58 -20.76 10.23
N ASN A 76 -12.77 -19.44 10.30
CA ASN A 76 -12.97 -18.55 9.16
C ASN A 76 -11.65 -18.44 8.36
N SER A 77 -11.34 -19.48 7.58
CA SER A 77 -10.30 -19.45 6.56
C SER A 77 -10.99 -19.37 5.21
N SER A 78 -11.12 -18.14 4.70
CA SER A 78 -11.37 -17.89 3.27
C SER A 78 -10.40 -18.74 2.43
N PRO A 79 -10.78 -19.22 1.22
CA PRO A 79 -9.95 -20.10 0.42
C PRO A 79 -8.77 -19.31 -0.16
N TYR A 80 -7.78 -19.03 0.69
CA TYR A 80 -6.58 -18.30 0.33
C TYR A 80 -5.65 -19.23 -0.44
N LEU A 81 -5.26 -18.80 -1.64
CA LEU A 81 -4.11 -19.35 -2.36
C LEU A 81 -2.92 -19.49 -1.40
N PRO A 82 -2.06 -20.50 -1.57
CA PRO A 82 -0.84 -20.64 -0.79
C PRO A 82 -0.07 -19.31 -0.79
N LYS A 83 0.19 -18.73 0.39
CA LYS A 83 0.99 -17.50 0.53
C LYS A 83 2.37 -17.68 -0.10
N ILE A 84 2.90 -18.89 0.02
CA ILE A 84 4.17 -19.35 -0.52
C ILE A 84 3.95 -20.50 -1.50
N ASP A 85 4.80 -20.60 -2.52
CA ASP A 85 4.81 -21.72 -3.44
C ASP A 85 5.56 -22.93 -2.86
N LYS A 86 5.61 -24.03 -3.63
CA LYS A 86 6.34 -25.26 -3.26
C LYS A 86 7.84 -25.05 -3.03
N THR A 87 8.38 -23.91 -3.47
CA THR A 87 9.78 -23.53 -3.29
C THR A 87 9.98 -22.59 -2.10
N GLY A 88 8.93 -22.35 -1.31
CA GLY A 88 8.97 -21.50 -0.12
C GLY A 88 8.91 -20.00 -0.42
N ARG A 89 8.49 -19.57 -1.61
CA ARG A 89 8.56 -18.16 -2.02
C ARG A 89 7.20 -17.55 -2.26
N PHE A 90 7.08 -16.24 -2.04
CA PHE A 90 5.84 -15.54 -2.33
C PHE A 90 5.46 -15.63 -3.81
N CYS A 91 4.21 -16.02 -4.03
CA CYS A 91 3.66 -16.30 -5.37
C CYS A 91 2.35 -15.56 -5.66
N SER A 92 1.90 -14.67 -4.78
CA SER A 92 0.63 -13.94 -4.94
C SER A 92 0.81 -12.62 -5.70
N PRO A 93 -0.19 -12.19 -6.50
CA PRO A 93 -0.18 -10.85 -7.11
C PRO A 93 -0.09 -9.73 -6.07
N ARG A 94 -0.67 -9.92 -4.88
CA ARG A 94 -0.56 -9.02 -3.72
C ARG A 94 0.91 -8.75 -3.36
N ALA A 95 1.71 -9.81 -3.24
CA ALA A 95 3.13 -9.72 -2.93
C ALA A 95 3.90 -8.93 -4.00
N ALA A 96 3.50 -9.04 -5.28
CA ALA A 96 4.11 -8.29 -6.37
C ALA A 96 3.84 -6.78 -6.28
N ARG A 97 2.60 -6.39 -5.93
CA ARG A 97 2.20 -4.98 -5.75
C ARG A 97 2.90 -4.34 -4.56
N GLU A 98 3.03 -5.09 -3.47
CA GLU A 98 3.74 -4.64 -2.29
C GLU A 98 5.24 -4.44 -2.55
N LEU A 99 5.87 -5.39 -3.25
CA LEU A 99 7.26 -5.23 -3.71
C LEU A 99 7.39 -4.02 -4.64
N ALA A 100 6.46 -3.85 -5.59
CA ALA A 100 6.47 -2.69 -6.49
C ALA A 100 6.36 -1.38 -5.71
N LEU A 101 5.42 -1.30 -4.75
CA LEU A 101 5.23 -0.13 -3.88
C LEU A 101 6.50 0.18 -3.09
N SER A 102 7.13 -0.82 -2.48
CA SER A 102 8.40 -0.64 -1.75
C SER A 102 9.50 -0.06 -2.63
N ILE A 103 9.62 -0.53 -3.88
CA ILE A 103 10.59 -0.01 -4.84
C ILE A 103 10.25 1.42 -5.27
N ILE A 104 8.98 1.72 -5.59
CA ILE A 104 8.56 3.07 -6.00
C ILE A 104 8.83 4.07 -4.88
N TYR A 105 8.45 3.71 -3.65
CA TYR A 105 8.72 4.55 -2.48
C TYR A 105 10.21 4.82 -2.30
N ALA A 106 11.05 3.79 -2.34
CA ALA A 106 12.51 3.94 -2.23
C ALA A 106 13.10 4.75 -3.40
N ALA A 107 12.59 4.56 -4.62
CA ALA A 107 13.00 5.30 -5.81
C ALA A 107 12.71 6.81 -5.67
N CYS A 108 11.55 7.17 -5.12
CA CYS A 108 11.19 8.55 -4.80
C CYS A 108 12.15 9.17 -3.78
N LEU A 109 12.57 8.41 -2.76
CA LEU A 109 13.52 8.88 -1.74
C LEU A 109 14.95 9.01 -2.29
N GLU A 110 15.39 8.07 -3.13
CA GLU A 110 16.73 8.05 -3.74
C GLU A 110 16.84 8.96 -4.98
N GLY A 111 15.73 9.48 -5.51
CA GLY A 111 15.70 10.22 -6.78
C GLY A 111 16.15 9.35 -7.97
N MET A 112 15.80 8.06 -7.95
CA MET A 112 16.20 7.07 -8.94
C MET A 112 15.02 6.59 -9.78
N ASP A 113 15.30 6.12 -10.99
CA ASP A 113 14.31 5.38 -11.78
C ASP A 113 13.92 4.06 -11.07
N PRO A 114 12.61 3.77 -10.90
CA PRO A 114 12.15 2.61 -10.14
C PRO A 114 12.54 1.27 -10.79
N VAL A 115 12.61 1.20 -12.12
CA VAL A 115 13.04 0.00 -12.84
C VAL A 115 14.53 -0.25 -12.60
N ARG A 116 15.35 0.79 -12.67
CA ARG A 116 16.79 0.73 -12.39
C ARG A 116 17.07 0.35 -10.94
N LEU A 117 16.32 0.91 -9.98
CA LEU A 117 16.44 0.55 -8.57
C LEU A 117 16.10 -0.94 -8.34
N PHE A 118 15.03 -1.43 -8.96
CA PHE A 118 14.66 -2.84 -8.90
C PHE A 118 15.75 -3.75 -9.46
N GLU A 119 16.32 -3.41 -10.62
CA GLU A 119 17.41 -4.19 -11.22
C GLU A 119 18.68 -4.18 -10.37
N LYS A 120 19.04 -3.02 -9.79
CA LYS A 120 20.13 -2.90 -8.82
C LYS A 120 19.89 -3.83 -7.63
N ARG A 121 18.68 -3.81 -7.06
CA ARG A 121 18.33 -4.64 -5.89
C ARG A 121 18.27 -6.13 -6.21
N MET A 122 17.85 -6.50 -7.42
CA MET A 122 17.86 -7.87 -7.94
C MET A 122 19.28 -8.44 -8.12
N ASN A 123 20.26 -7.57 -8.35
CA ASN A 123 21.66 -7.93 -8.61
C ASN A 123 22.58 -7.67 -7.41
N ALA A 124 22.07 -7.09 -6.33
CA ALA A 124 22.82 -6.88 -5.11
C ALA A 124 23.30 -8.21 -4.52
N ARG A 125 24.61 -8.33 -4.31
CA ARG A 125 25.21 -9.45 -3.57
C ARG A 125 25.24 -9.06 -2.09
N ARG A 126 24.75 -9.94 -1.21
CA ARG A 126 24.96 -9.82 0.24
C ARG A 126 26.38 -10.30 0.59
N GLU A 127 26.80 -9.98 1.80
CA GLU A 127 28.06 -10.42 2.38
C GLU A 127 28.20 -11.94 2.35
N ALA A 128 29.44 -12.41 2.21
CA ALA A 128 29.73 -13.84 2.22
C ALA A 128 29.26 -14.45 3.55
N GLY A 129 28.35 -15.43 3.48
CA GLY A 129 27.78 -16.09 4.65
C GLY A 129 26.36 -15.65 5.04
N TYR A 130 25.80 -14.63 4.40
CA TYR A 130 24.40 -14.25 4.61
C TYR A 130 23.46 -15.41 4.24
N LYS A 131 22.65 -15.86 5.21
CA LYS A 131 21.58 -16.84 5.01
C LYS A 131 20.27 -16.19 5.44
N PHE A 132 19.31 -16.17 4.52
CA PHE A 132 17.97 -15.68 4.80
C PHE A 132 17.19 -16.75 5.58
N ASN A 133 16.50 -16.36 6.65
CA ASN A 133 15.64 -17.29 7.38
C ASN A 133 14.30 -17.46 6.65
N GLU A 134 14.09 -18.63 6.04
CA GLU A 134 12.86 -18.93 5.30
C GLU A 134 11.62 -18.99 6.20
N GLU A 135 11.77 -19.28 7.50
CA GLU A 135 10.66 -19.32 8.47
C GLU A 135 9.95 -17.96 8.58
N LYS A 136 10.70 -16.87 8.36
CA LYS A 136 10.16 -15.50 8.37
C LYS A 136 9.13 -15.27 7.28
N LEU A 137 9.17 -16.04 6.19
CA LEU A 137 8.15 -15.97 5.14
C LEU A 137 6.80 -16.58 5.56
N LEU A 138 6.81 -17.53 6.50
CA LEU A 138 5.59 -18.13 7.06
C LEU A 138 4.92 -17.18 8.05
N GLU A 139 5.72 -16.46 8.84
CA GLU A 139 5.26 -15.47 9.81
C GLU A 139 4.75 -14.19 9.13
N TYR A 140 5.33 -13.83 7.98
CA TYR A 140 4.98 -12.60 7.27
C TYR A 140 3.51 -12.55 6.82
N ASN A 141 2.81 -11.49 7.22
CA ASN A 141 1.40 -11.31 6.90
C ASN A 141 1.16 -10.15 5.92
N HIS A 142 0.87 -10.49 4.66
CA HIS A 142 0.52 -9.52 3.62
C HIS A 142 -0.76 -8.68 3.90
N MET A 143 -1.60 -9.14 4.83
CA MET A 143 -2.93 -8.61 5.13
C MET A 143 -3.05 -8.17 6.60
N SER A 144 -1.93 -7.80 7.25
CA SER A 144 -1.99 -7.10 8.53
C SER A 144 -2.41 -5.65 8.29
N PHE A 145 -3.55 -5.23 8.84
CA PHE A 145 -4.05 -3.87 8.73
C PHE A 145 -3.95 -3.15 10.08
N GLY A 146 -3.68 -1.84 10.05
CA GLY A 146 -3.80 -1.01 11.24
C GLY A 146 -5.24 -1.07 11.76
N GLY A 147 -5.42 -1.61 12.97
CA GLY A 147 -6.71 -1.65 13.65
C GLY A 147 -7.11 -0.27 14.20
N PRO A 148 -8.32 -0.16 14.78
CA PRO A 148 -8.68 0.98 15.60
C PRO A 148 -7.64 1.22 16.70
N PRO A 149 -7.48 2.48 17.18
CA PRO A 149 -6.60 2.77 18.30
C PRO A 149 -6.90 1.84 19.48
N VAL A 150 -5.88 1.12 19.95
CA VAL A 150 -5.99 0.20 21.08
C VAL A 150 -5.74 0.99 22.36
N THR A 151 -6.64 0.82 23.34
CA THR A 151 -6.49 1.41 24.68
C THR A 151 -6.15 0.32 25.68
N VAL A 152 -5.07 0.51 26.43
CA VAL A 152 -4.61 -0.43 27.47
C VAL A 152 -4.95 0.07 28.88
N GLY A 153 -5.18 -0.86 29.80
CA GLY A 153 -5.57 -0.56 31.19
C GLY A 153 -4.41 -0.57 32.19
N SER A 154 -3.23 -1.05 31.76
CA SER A 154 -2.01 -1.21 32.57
C SER A 154 -0.76 -1.01 31.72
N ASP A 155 0.35 -0.67 32.38
CA ASP A 155 1.65 -0.49 31.71
C ASP A 155 2.21 -1.84 31.25
N GLU A 156 1.92 -2.93 31.97
CA GLU A 156 2.31 -4.28 31.57
C GLU A 156 1.67 -4.70 30.25
N GLU A 157 0.38 -4.44 30.09
CA GLU A 157 -0.34 -4.69 28.84
C GLU A 157 0.20 -3.82 27.69
N ALA A 158 0.53 -2.55 27.97
CA ALA A 158 1.15 -1.65 27.01
C ALA A 158 2.49 -2.21 26.50
N ASN A 159 3.34 -2.67 27.41
CA ASN A 159 4.66 -3.21 27.10
C ASN A 159 4.58 -4.51 26.29
N GLU A 160 3.63 -5.39 26.60
CA GLU A 160 3.44 -6.63 25.84
C GLU A 160 2.99 -6.35 24.40
N LEU A 161 2.07 -5.39 24.21
CA LEU A 161 1.66 -4.97 22.86
C LEU A 161 2.81 -4.35 22.07
N LEU A 162 3.62 -3.51 22.72
CA LEU A 162 4.80 -2.92 22.09
C LEU A 162 5.80 -4.00 21.67
N ARG A 163 6.04 -5.00 22.53
CA ARG A 163 6.93 -6.13 22.20
C ARG A 163 6.45 -6.86 20.95
N HIS A 164 5.16 -7.17 20.86
CA HIS A 164 4.60 -7.81 19.67
C HIS A 164 4.69 -6.96 18.41
N ILE A 165 4.46 -5.64 18.51
CA ILE A 165 4.60 -4.72 17.36
C ILE A 165 6.06 -4.68 16.88
N GLU A 166 7.01 -4.67 17.80
CA GLU A 166 8.45 -4.70 17.47
C GLU A 166 8.85 -6.04 16.81
N GLU A 167 8.36 -7.16 17.34
CA GLU A 167 8.54 -8.51 16.75
C GLU A 167 8.02 -8.56 15.31
N GLU A 168 6.79 -8.10 15.07
CA GLU A 168 6.21 -8.03 13.72
C GLU A 168 7.02 -7.11 12.80
N SER A 169 7.41 -5.94 13.31
CA SER A 169 8.19 -4.96 12.54
C SER A 169 9.57 -5.50 12.15
N ALA A 170 10.19 -6.30 13.03
CA ALA A 170 11.46 -6.96 12.74
C ALA A 170 11.33 -8.00 11.61
N ILE A 171 10.25 -8.81 11.63
CA ILE A 171 9.95 -9.76 10.55
C ILE A 171 9.73 -8.99 9.25
N GLU A 172 8.96 -7.90 9.27
CA GLU A 172 8.72 -7.10 8.08
C GLU A 172 10.01 -6.50 7.51
N ALA A 173 10.85 -5.93 8.36
CA ALA A 173 12.14 -5.38 7.96
C ALA A 173 13.05 -6.45 7.34
N GLU A 174 13.11 -7.64 7.92
CA GLU A 174 13.91 -8.75 7.39
C GLU A 174 13.43 -9.17 5.99
N VAL A 175 12.12 -9.42 5.84
CA VAL A 175 11.52 -9.84 4.57
C VAL A 175 11.62 -8.75 3.51
N LEU A 176 11.29 -7.50 3.84
CA LEU A 176 11.27 -6.37 2.91
C LEU A 176 12.65 -5.80 2.60
N THR A 177 13.72 -6.21 3.30
CA THR A 177 15.12 -5.85 2.96
C THR A 177 15.90 -7.01 2.35
N ALA A 178 15.37 -8.23 2.39
CA ALA A 178 16.00 -9.38 1.77
C ALA A 178 16.12 -9.20 0.24
N PRO A 179 17.11 -9.86 -0.40
CA PRO A 179 17.23 -9.92 -1.84
C PRO A 179 15.94 -10.49 -2.47
N PRO A 180 15.32 -9.80 -3.44
CA PRO A 180 14.02 -10.24 -3.95
C PRO A 180 14.02 -11.66 -4.56
N LYS A 181 15.17 -12.12 -5.06
CA LYS A 181 15.34 -13.50 -5.60
C LYS A 181 15.21 -14.61 -4.54
N LEU A 182 15.34 -14.29 -3.26
CA LEU A 182 15.17 -15.26 -2.17
C LEU A 182 13.71 -15.29 -1.69
N VAL A 183 13.05 -14.14 -1.67
CA VAL A 183 11.70 -13.97 -1.12
C VAL A 183 10.61 -14.29 -2.14
N TYR A 184 10.81 -13.89 -3.40
CA TYR A 184 9.77 -13.94 -4.43
C TYR A 184 10.13 -14.92 -5.53
N ASN A 185 9.10 -15.56 -6.08
CA ASN A 185 9.28 -16.43 -7.23
C ASN A 185 9.47 -15.65 -8.54
N LYS A 186 9.88 -16.35 -9.60
CA LYS A 186 10.20 -15.73 -10.90
C LYS A 186 9.00 -15.04 -11.56
N LEU A 187 7.78 -15.57 -11.35
CA LEU A 187 6.56 -14.99 -11.92
C LEU A 187 6.24 -13.65 -11.25
N ILE A 188 6.35 -13.58 -9.93
CA ILE A 188 6.14 -12.37 -9.15
C ILE A 188 7.18 -11.31 -9.49
N LEU A 189 8.45 -11.68 -9.59
CA LEU A 189 9.50 -10.73 -9.99
C LEU A 189 9.28 -10.16 -11.41
N ARG A 190 8.76 -10.97 -12.34
CA ARG A 190 8.37 -10.51 -13.68
C ARG A 190 7.17 -9.57 -13.62
N PHE A 191 6.16 -9.91 -12.81
CA PHE A 191 4.97 -9.08 -12.67
C PHE A 191 5.29 -7.73 -12.00
N THR A 192 6.10 -7.72 -10.93
CA THR A 192 6.64 -6.49 -10.34
C THR A 192 7.37 -5.65 -11.37
N LYS A 193 8.23 -6.24 -12.21
CA LYS A 193 8.92 -5.47 -13.27
C LYS A 193 7.92 -4.81 -14.24
N LYS A 194 6.85 -5.52 -14.63
CA LYS A 194 5.79 -4.95 -15.49
C LYS A 194 5.09 -3.77 -14.81
N LEU A 195 4.75 -3.89 -13.54
CA LEU A 195 4.15 -2.80 -12.76
C LEU A 195 5.07 -1.56 -12.72
N LEU A 196 6.36 -1.76 -12.44
CA LEU A 196 7.33 -0.66 -12.37
C LEU A 196 7.55 0.03 -13.72
N VAL A 197 7.57 -0.74 -14.81
CA VAL A 197 7.65 -0.19 -16.17
C VAL A 197 6.41 0.64 -16.49
N ALA A 198 5.21 0.11 -16.21
CA ALA A 198 3.96 0.85 -16.40
C ALA A 198 3.98 2.18 -15.62
N VAL A 199 4.36 2.13 -14.34
CA VAL A 199 4.46 3.33 -13.47
C VAL A 199 5.44 4.36 -14.02
N ARG A 200 6.62 3.93 -14.48
CA ARG A 200 7.59 4.84 -15.08
C ARG A 200 7.03 5.51 -16.33
N ASP A 201 6.37 4.75 -17.19
CA ASP A 201 5.92 5.21 -18.51
C ASP A 201 4.71 6.16 -18.42
N THR A 202 3.89 6.04 -17.36
CA THR A 202 2.70 6.89 -17.14
C THR A 202 2.87 7.89 -15.99
N TRP A 203 4.08 8.04 -15.45
CA TRP A 203 4.31 8.87 -14.25
C TRP A 203 3.83 10.31 -14.44
N ASP A 204 4.32 10.99 -15.49
CA ASP A 204 4.07 12.41 -15.71
C ASP A 204 2.59 12.70 -16.00
N SER A 205 1.90 11.82 -16.75
CA SER A 205 0.47 11.97 -17.01
C SER A 205 -0.34 11.81 -15.72
N HIS A 206 -0.01 10.82 -14.89
CA HIS A 206 -0.69 10.60 -13.61
C HIS A 206 -0.44 11.71 -12.60
N VAL A 207 0.73 12.38 -12.62
CA VAL A 207 0.95 13.56 -11.75
C VAL A 207 -0.10 14.64 -12.03
N LEU A 208 -0.40 14.91 -13.31
CA LEU A 208 -1.40 15.91 -13.69
C LEU A 208 -2.80 15.51 -13.22
N VAL A 209 -3.17 14.24 -13.39
CA VAL A 209 -4.45 13.69 -12.96
C VAL A 209 -4.58 13.74 -11.44
N ILE A 210 -3.57 13.30 -10.69
CA ILE A 210 -3.56 13.30 -9.23
C ILE A 210 -3.73 14.73 -8.70
N ASN A 211 -3.04 15.72 -9.26
CA ASN A 211 -3.18 17.12 -8.86
C ASN A 211 -4.60 17.67 -9.05
N LYS A 212 -5.36 17.15 -10.02
CA LYS A 212 -6.75 17.51 -10.28
C LYS A 212 -7.72 16.82 -9.31
N ILE A 213 -7.54 15.52 -9.05
CA ILE A 213 -8.53 14.71 -8.32
C ILE A 213 -8.27 14.62 -6.81
N ALA A 214 -7.03 14.80 -6.37
CA ALA A 214 -6.67 14.67 -4.96
C ALA A 214 -7.16 15.90 -4.17
N PRO A 215 -7.71 15.71 -2.95
CA PRO A 215 -8.13 16.84 -2.12
C PRO A 215 -6.95 17.74 -1.76
N GLN A 216 -7.09 19.04 -2.02
CA GLN A 216 -6.02 20.03 -1.76
C GLN A 216 -5.62 20.08 -0.27
N ASN A 217 -6.58 19.85 0.63
CA ASN A 217 -6.39 19.86 2.08
C ASN A 217 -6.08 18.49 2.70
N TRP A 218 -5.69 17.47 1.90
CA TRP A 218 -5.46 16.13 2.46
C TRP A 218 -4.31 16.08 3.47
N LYS A 219 -3.12 16.56 3.08
CA LYS A 219 -1.96 16.76 3.98
C LYS A 219 -1.22 18.02 3.53
N ASN A 220 -0.63 18.75 4.46
CA ASN A 220 0.06 20.01 4.14
C ASN A 220 1.52 19.76 3.73
N GLU A 221 2.14 18.72 4.28
CA GLU A 221 3.53 18.36 4.00
C GLU A 221 3.63 17.44 2.78
N PRO A 222 4.38 17.81 1.72
CA PRO A 222 4.57 16.96 0.53
C PRO A 222 5.24 15.62 0.86
N ALA A 223 6.22 15.62 1.76
CA ALA A 223 6.93 14.42 2.18
C ALA A 223 5.99 13.39 2.86
N ALA A 224 4.96 13.88 3.56
CA ALA A 224 3.98 13.04 4.24
C ALA A 224 2.98 12.36 3.29
N LYS A 225 3.09 12.59 1.97
CA LYS A 225 2.23 12.00 0.92
C LYS A 225 2.95 11.04 -0.02
N ILE A 226 4.28 10.88 0.08
CA ILE A 226 5.05 10.13 -0.92
C ILE A 226 4.51 8.71 -1.08
N LEU A 227 4.16 8.05 0.03
CA LEU A 227 3.67 6.69 0.01
C LEU A 227 2.25 6.59 -0.58
N GLU A 228 1.35 7.48 -0.19
CA GLU A 228 -0.01 7.57 -0.73
C GLU A 228 -0.02 7.85 -2.23
N LEU A 229 0.82 8.78 -2.69
CA LEU A 229 1.00 9.09 -4.10
C LEU A 229 1.59 7.90 -4.86
N SER A 230 2.54 7.17 -4.25
CA SER A 230 3.09 5.94 -4.83
C SER A 230 2.01 4.87 -5.03
N ILE A 231 1.06 4.74 -4.10
CA ILE A 231 -0.09 3.83 -4.24
C ILE A 231 -1.00 4.27 -5.40
N LEU A 232 -1.28 5.58 -5.52
CA LEU A 232 -2.10 6.11 -6.63
C LEU A 232 -1.44 5.85 -7.99
N HIS A 233 -0.15 6.18 -8.15
CA HIS A 233 0.59 5.91 -9.38
C HIS A 233 0.58 4.42 -9.73
N LEU A 234 0.87 3.54 -8.77
CA LEU A 234 0.86 2.10 -8.99
C LEU A 234 -0.51 1.61 -9.49
N ALA A 235 -1.59 2.03 -8.83
CA ALA A 235 -2.94 1.62 -9.15
C ALA A 235 -3.42 2.16 -10.50
N MET A 236 -3.19 3.45 -10.79
CA MET A 236 -3.57 4.06 -12.06
C MET A 236 -2.86 3.37 -13.24
N SER A 237 -1.56 3.11 -13.08
CA SER A 237 -0.74 2.43 -14.11
C SER A 237 -1.20 0.99 -14.34
N GLU A 238 -1.57 0.26 -13.28
CA GLU A 238 -2.07 -1.10 -13.40
C GLU A 238 -3.44 -1.15 -14.12
N MET A 239 -4.32 -0.17 -13.88
CA MET A 239 -5.62 -0.09 -14.58
C MET A 239 -5.47 0.25 -16.07
N GLU A 240 -4.63 1.24 -16.38
CA GLU A 240 -4.50 1.80 -17.74
C GLU A 240 -3.63 0.92 -18.65
N VAL A 241 -2.50 0.42 -18.15
CA VAL A 241 -1.49 -0.27 -18.98
C VAL A 241 -1.64 -1.78 -18.93
N LEU A 242 -1.97 -2.34 -17.75
CA LEU A 242 -2.05 -3.80 -17.57
C LEU A 242 -3.48 -4.33 -17.69
N GLU A 243 -4.47 -3.48 -18.00
CA GLU A 243 -5.87 -3.82 -18.23
C GLU A 243 -6.47 -4.71 -17.13
N THR A 244 -5.95 -4.60 -15.91
CA THR A 244 -6.47 -5.37 -14.78
C THR A 244 -7.81 -4.79 -14.37
N ARG A 245 -8.79 -5.66 -14.08
CA ARG A 245 -10.15 -5.23 -13.67
C ARG A 245 -10.05 -4.17 -12.57
N HIS A 246 -10.54 -2.96 -12.84
CA HIS A 246 -10.39 -1.80 -11.95
C HIS A 246 -10.85 -2.07 -10.52
N GLN A 247 -11.92 -2.86 -10.33
CA GLN A 247 -12.41 -3.24 -8.98
C GLN A 247 -11.35 -3.95 -8.15
N ILE A 248 -10.56 -4.85 -8.77
CA ILE A 248 -9.47 -5.57 -8.11
C ILE A 248 -8.38 -4.58 -7.73
N VAL A 249 -7.97 -3.72 -8.67
CA VAL A 249 -6.89 -2.76 -8.45
C VAL A 249 -7.25 -1.74 -7.37
N ILE A 250 -8.49 -1.23 -7.36
CA ILE A 250 -8.99 -0.31 -6.32
C ILE A 250 -8.95 -0.99 -4.95
N ASN A 251 -9.48 -2.22 -4.83
CA ASN A 251 -9.49 -2.93 -3.56
C ASN A 251 -8.07 -3.18 -3.04
N GLU A 252 -7.16 -3.61 -3.92
CA GLU A 252 -5.76 -3.83 -3.59
C GLU A 252 -5.04 -2.56 -3.15
N ALA A 253 -5.29 -1.43 -3.82
CA ALA A 253 -4.73 -0.13 -3.46
C ALA A 253 -5.24 0.34 -2.09
N VAL A 254 -6.54 0.16 -1.82
CA VAL A 254 -7.14 0.46 -0.51
C VAL A 254 -6.54 -0.41 0.59
N ASP A 255 -6.32 -1.70 0.32
CA ASP A 255 -5.70 -2.59 1.28
C ASP A 255 -4.21 -2.27 1.48
N LEU A 256 -3.48 -1.81 0.46
CA LEU A 256 -2.12 -1.28 0.65
C LEU A 256 -2.14 -0.04 1.55
N ALA A 257 -3.11 0.86 1.34
CA ALA A 257 -3.26 2.06 2.15
C ALA A 257 -3.61 1.74 3.62
N LYS A 258 -4.47 0.76 3.88
CA LYS A 258 -4.77 0.32 5.27
C LYS A 258 -3.55 -0.28 5.98
N ARG A 259 -2.63 -0.86 5.21
CA ARG A 259 -1.45 -1.53 5.74
C ARG A 259 -0.30 -0.55 6.01
N PHE A 260 -0.07 0.39 5.11
CA PHE A 260 1.12 1.23 5.14
C PHE A 260 0.86 2.72 5.39
N CYS A 261 -0.38 3.17 5.25
CA CYS A 261 -0.76 4.56 5.47
C CYS A 261 -1.67 4.69 6.69
N ASP A 262 -1.93 5.93 7.08
CA ASP A 262 -2.69 6.28 8.28
C ASP A 262 -3.89 7.19 7.98
N GLY A 263 -4.71 7.38 9.01
CA GLY A 263 -5.83 8.33 9.00
C GLY A 263 -6.82 8.11 7.85
N ALA A 264 -7.06 9.17 7.07
CA ALA A 264 -8.06 9.16 6.00
C ALA A 264 -7.56 8.55 4.67
N ALA A 265 -6.31 8.08 4.59
CA ALA A 265 -5.69 7.68 3.33
C ALA A 265 -6.46 6.58 2.57
N PRO A 266 -6.92 5.47 3.19
CA PRO A 266 -7.67 4.44 2.48
C PRO A 266 -8.94 4.96 1.81
N ARG A 267 -9.66 5.87 2.50
CA ARG A 267 -10.89 6.49 1.97
C ARG A 267 -10.60 7.42 0.81
N ILE A 268 -9.55 8.25 0.94
CA ILE A 268 -9.20 9.24 -0.09
C ILE A 268 -8.66 8.56 -1.34
N ILE A 269 -7.80 7.55 -1.19
CA ILE A 269 -7.28 6.75 -2.31
C ILE A 269 -8.42 6.08 -3.08
N ASN A 270 -9.37 5.45 -2.38
CA ASN A 270 -10.57 4.89 -3.00
C ASN A 270 -11.36 5.94 -3.81
N GLY A 271 -11.56 7.12 -3.24
CA GLY A 271 -12.25 8.23 -3.91
C GLY A 271 -11.54 8.68 -5.18
N CYS A 272 -10.22 8.91 -5.10
CA CYS A 272 -9.41 9.32 -6.24
C CYS A 272 -9.46 8.28 -7.37
N LEU A 273 -9.24 7.01 -7.06
CA LEU A 273 -9.21 5.95 -8.07
C LEU A 273 -10.58 5.74 -8.75
N ARG A 274 -11.68 5.89 -8.02
CA ARG A 274 -13.03 5.85 -8.61
C ARG A 274 -13.28 7.02 -9.56
N THR A 275 -12.83 8.23 -9.21
CA THR A 275 -12.92 9.40 -10.08
C THR A 275 -12.10 9.20 -11.35
N PHE A 276 -10.84 8.77 -11.20
CA PHE A 276 -9.95 8.49 -12.33
C PHE A 276 -10.56 7.47 -13.29
N PHE A 277 -11.05 6.33 -12.77
CA PHE A 277 -11.65 5.30 -13.60
C PHE A 277 -12.89 5.81 -14.36
N ARG A 278 -13.74 6.64 -13.74
CA ARG A 278 -14.88 7.25 -14.42
C ARG A 278 -14.46 8.17 -15.57
N GLU A 279 -13.38 8.93 -15.41
CA GLU A 279 -12.85 9.79 -16.47
C GLU A 279 -12.32 8.94 -17.64
N LEU A 280 -11.59 7.86 -17.35
CA LEU A 280 -11.14 6.90 -18.37
C LEU A 280 -12.29 6.27 -19.16
N GLU A 281 -13.39 5.88 -18.48
CA GLU A 281 -14.57 5.32 -19.16
C GLU A 281 -15.21 6.33 -20.11
N LEU A 282 -15.33 7.60 -19.69
CA LEU A 282 -15.89 8.67 -20.52
C LEU A 282 -15.02 8.96 -21.76
N GLU A 283 -13.70 8.97 -21.60
CA GLU A 283 -12.76 9.13 -22.72
C GLU A 283 -12.86 7.97 -23.71
N ALA A 284 -12.98 6.74 -23.20
CA ALA A 284 -13.17 5.56 -24.05
C ALA A 284 -14.49 5.62 -24.84
N SER A 285 -15.58 6.07 -24.22
CA SER A 285 -16.88 6.25 -24.90
C SER A 285 -16.84 7.35 -25.97
N ASN A 286 -16.24 8.51 -25.66
CA ASN A 286 -16.14 9.62 -26.61
C ASN A 286 -15.28 9.26 -27.83
N ASN A 287 -14.21 8.48 -27.64
CA ASN A 287 -13.36 8.03 -28.74
C ASN A 287 -14.03 6.99 -29.66
N GLN A 288 -15.06 6.28 -29.18
CA GLN A 288 -15.84 5.35 -30.01
C GLN A 288 -16.85 6.08 -30.92
N GLU A 289 -17.37 7.25 -30.51
CA GLU A 289 -18.32 8.03 -31.31
C GLU A 289 -17.65 8.81 -32.48
N ILE A 290 -16.32 9.00 -32.44
CA ILE A 290 -15.58 9.79 -33.44
C ILE A 290 -14.98 8.92 -34.56
N SER A 291 -15.16 7.58 -34.53
CA SER A 291 -14.83 6.74 -35.69
C SER A 291 -15.84 7.01 -36.80
N PRO A 292 -15.41 7.49 -37.99
CA PRO A 292 -16.33 8.03 -38.98
C PRO A 292 -17.26 6.94 -39.51
N MET A 293 -18.56 7.25 -39.47
CA MET A 293 -19.50 6.79 -40.47
C MET A 293 -18.94 7.16 -41.85
N GLY A 294 -18.43 6.16 -42.57
CA GLY A 294 -18.03 6.27 -43.97
C GLY A 294 -16.94 5.24 -44.28
N VAL A 295 -17.02 4.43 -45.33
CA VAL A 295 -17.91 4.37 -46.50
C VAL A 295 -17.88 2.91 -46.99
#